data_AF-A0AAW9K6C3-F1
#
_entry.id   AF-A0AAW9K6C3-F1
#
_cell.length_a   1.000
_cell.length_b   1.000
_cell.length_c   1.000
_cell.angle_alpha   90.00
_cell.angle_beta   90.00
_cell.angle_gamma   90.00
#
_symmetry.space_group_name_H-M   'P 1'
#
loop_
_entity.id
_entity.type
_entity.pdbx_description
1 polymer ?
#
loop_
_entity_poly.entity_id
_entity_poly.type
_entity_poly.pdbx_seq_one_letter_code
_entity_poly.pdbx_strand_id
1 'polypeptide(L)' 'EEANKIMIEVHKNGKGPAGIYPYDIAISKASKAMAIAKEEEFPFKLTVEED' A
#
# COMPACT_ATOMS: atom_id res chain seq x y z
N GLU A 1 -2.24 3.76 15.89
CA GLU A 1 -1.18 4.78 15.69
C GLU A 1 -0.25 4.46 14.52
N GLU A 2 0.17 3.20 14.36
CA GLU A 2 1.07 2.77 13.28
C GLU A 2 0.59 3.14 11.86
N ALA A 3 -0.69 2.98 11.55
CA ALA A 3 -1.26 3.37 10.25
C ALA A 3 -1.08 4.87 9.95
N ASN A 4 -1.28 5.74 10.95
CA ASN A 4 -1.08 7.19 10.79
C ASN A 4 0.39 7.51 10.58
N LYS A 5 1.29 6.80 11.27
CA LYS A 5 2.73 6.97 11.11
C LYS A 5 3.17 6.62 9.69
N ILE A 6 2.76 5.45 9.19
CA ILE A 6 3.07 4.99 7.82
C ILE A 6 2.50 5.98 6.79
N MET A 7 1.25 6.44 6.97
CA MET A 7 0.62 7.41 6.07
C MET A 7 1.42 8.71 5.99
N ILE A 8 1.83 9.27 7.14
CA ILE A 8 2.62 10.51 7.18
C ILE A 8 4.01 10.30 6.57
N GLU A 9 4.62 9.13 6.77
CA GLU A 9 5.91 8.80 6.18
C GLU A 9 5.84 8.76 4.65
N VAL A 10 4.84 8.06 4.09
CA VAL A 10 4.59 8.02 2.65
C VAL A 10 4.30 9.42 2.10
N HIS A 11 3.52 10.23 2.83
CA HIS A 11 3.21 11.60 2.42
C HIS A 11 4.47 12.49 2.32
N LYS A 12 5.43 12.32 3.24
CA LYS A 12 6.68 13.11 3.26
C LYS A 12 7.74 12.59 2.29
N ASN A 13 7.84 11.26 2.14
CA ASN A 13 8.93 10.62 1.40
C ASN A 13 8.50 10.15 -0.02
N GLY A 14 7.21 10.27 -0.36
CA GLY A 14 6.63 9.86 -1.64
C GLY A 14 6.36 8.36 -1.77
N LYS A 15 7.06 7.51 -1.01
CA LYS A 15 6.83 6.07 -0.91
C LYS A 15 7.22 5.55 0.47
N GLY A 16 6.72 4.37 0.83
CA GLY A 16 7.05 3.72 2.09
C GLY A 16 6.52 2.28 2.15
N PRO A 17 7.14 1.40 2.95
CA PRO A 17 6.71 0.02 3.08
C PRO A 17 5.39 -0.07 3.85
N ALA A 18 4.40 -0.77 3.27
CA ALA A 18 3.14 -1.07 3.94
C ALA A 18 3.22 -2.37 4.78
N GLY A 19 4.13 -3.28 4.44
CA GLY A 19 4.37 -4.54 5.14
C GLY A 19 5.08 -5.57 4.27
N ILE A 20 5.70 -6.56 4.91
CA ILE A 20 6.41 -7.68 4.24
C ILE A 20 5.55 -8.93 4.35
N TYR A 21 5.33 -9.60 3.22
CA TYR A 21 4.52 -10.81 3.12
C TYR A 21 5.09 -11.76 2.06
N PRO A 22 4.76 -13.05 2.12
CA PRO A 22 4.94 -13.95 0.99
C PRO A 22 4.27 -13.41 -0.27
N TYR A 23 4.88 -13.67 -1.44
CA TYR A 23 4.48 -13.10 -2.72
C TYR A 23 2.97 -13.14 -2.99
N ASP A 24 2.34 -14.31 -2.83
CA ASP A 24 0.90 -14.48 -3.09
C ASP A 24 0.02 -13.60 -2.19
N ILE A 25 0.42 -13.44 -0.92
CA ILE A 25 -0.29 -12.62 0.06
C ILE A 25 -0.09 -11.13 -0.27
N ALA A 26 1.13 -10.73 -0.66
CA ALA A 26 1.43 -9.36 -1.05
C ALA A 26 0.61 -8.94 -2.28
N ILE A 27 0.54 -9.77 -3.31
CA ILE A 27 -0.25 -9.53 -4.53
C ILE A 27 -1.75 -9.44 -4.22
N SER A 28 -2.27 -10.34 -3.39
CA SER A 28 -3.68 -10.33 -3.00
C SER A 28 -4.05 -9.05 -2.24
N LYS A 29 -3.22 -8.65 -1.27
CA LYS A 29 -3.41 -7.40 -0.49
C LYS A 29 -3.31 -6.16 -1.37
N ALA A 30 -2.32 -6.10 -2.25
CA ALA A 30 -2.12 -5.01 -3.20
C ALA A 30 -3.36 -4.82 -4.08
N SER A 31 -3.84 -5.91 -4.67
CA SER A 31 -5.01 -5.89 -5.55
C SER A 31 -6.26 -5.44 -4.83
N LYS A 32 -6.49 -5.94 -3.60
CA LYS A 32 -7.64 -5.53 -2.77
C LYS A 32 -7.60 -4.05 -2.42
N ALA A 33 -6.46 -3.52 -2.01
CA ALA A 33 -6.32 -2.11 -1.64
C ALA A 33 -6.52 -1.17 -2.84
N MET A 34 -5.95 -1.52 -4.00
CA MET A 34 -6.15 -0.74 -5.23
C MET A 34 -7.59 -0.79 -5.73
N ALA A 35 -8.29 -1.92 -5.59
CA ALA A 35 -9.70 -2.03 -5.96
C ALA A 35 -10.58 -1.07 -5.14
N ILE A 36 -10.42 -1.06 -3.81
CA ILE A 36 -11.16 -0.16 -2.91
C ILE A 36 -10.88 1.30 -3.27
N ALA A 37 -9.61 1.65 -3.50
CA ALA A 37 -9.28 3.03 -3.86
C ALA A 37 -9.89 3.46 -5.19
N LYS A 38 -9.97 2.54 -6.16
CA LYS A 38 -10.61 2.80 -7.45
C LYS A 38 -12.13 2.96 -7.32
N GLU A 39 -12.78 2.15 -6.48
CA GLU A 39 -14.22 2.28 -6.18
C GLU A 39 -14.56 3.63 -5.56
N GLU A 40 -13.65 4.15 -4.72
CA GLU A 40 -13.76 5.46 -4.07
C GLU A 40 -13.15 6.62 -4.91
N GLU A 41 -12.86 6.39 -6.19
CA GLU A 41 -12.33 7.38 -7.14
C GLU A 41 -10.98 8.03 -6.75
N PHE A 42 -10.15 7.33 -5.97
CA PHE A 42 -8.82 7.81 -5.56
C PHE A 42 -7.69 7.28 -6.46
N PRO A 43 -6.66 8.10 -6.77
CA PRO A 43 -5.50 7.70 -7.57
C PRO A 43 -4.44 6.92 -6.76
N PHE A 44 -4.86 6.16 -5.76
CA PHE A 44 -3.94 5.42 -4.87
C PHE A 44 -3.20 4.31 -5.63
N LYS A 45 -1.90 4.17 -5.36
CA LYS A 45 -1.05 3.16 -5.99
C LYS A 45 -0.26 2.38 -4.95
N LEU A 46 -0.25 1.06 -5.09
CA LEU A 46 0.51 0.13 -4.25
C LEU A 46 1.23 -0.87 -5.16
N THR A 47 2.53 -1.07 -4.92
CA THR A 47 3.38 -1.98 -5.69
C THR A 47 3.98 -3.05 -4.79
N VAL A 48 4.22 -4.24 -5.34
CA VAL A 48 4.93 -5.34 -4.67
C VAL A 48 6.35 -5.35 -5.21
N GLU A 49 7.33 -5.30 -4.32
CA GLU A 49 8.76 -5.39 -4.61
C GLU A 49 9.34 -6.60 -3.86
N GLU A 50 10.38 -7.23 -4.41
CA GLU A 50 11.18 -8.25 -3.71
C GLU A 50 12.09 -7.55 -2.69
N ASP A 51 12.30 -8.19 -1.53
CA ASP A 51 13.14 -7.69 -0.44
C ASP A 51 14.60 -8.15 -0.60
#